data_AF-A0A1H3WII6-F1
#
_entry.id   AF-A0A1H3WII6-F1
#
_cell.length_a   1.000
_cell.length_b   1.000
_cell.length_c   1.000
_cell.angle_alpha   90.00
_cell.angle_beta   90.00
_cell.angle_gamma   90.00
#
_symmetry.space_group_name_H-M   'P 1'
#
loop_
_entity.id
_entity.type
_entity.pdbx_description
1 polymer ?
#
loop_
_entity_poly.entity_id
_entity_poly.type
_entity_poly.pdbx_seq_one_letter_code
_entity_poly.pdbx_strand_id
1 'polypeptide(L)'
;MKLTRRGLLGVGTALGLTGCLSGGSNVSYPETATRTPPPTDAPLESARPDSAADDESVQQREPSVPNRRLATETERVYGEIEWFATSYDDAIETYRRSVGKAMATVQRVRATADFDADSLGLVRRATDSAVATAETELGGHFGHPGQMRDTVDNHIATIERFANRGDLDRVDEELERLYDYLSGIRSPLFVRRVLSDRQIDAELYRHLHDETAGSDDNDDDDEADPGLFELHHSADYSGYAYNGPQHLERDPFGDVPGTPAGADRNRGAELLAQQRVDFDPVGEATGRTGFAYVVSHAIPDEEDQPADLDPLDYEHTSLFIQRYESVAAAATAVETLLDTAVSREGEYSFGRETWHRVYYHADGDVVYAFLIQAGPFVLVAAPSEVAWEERLDWTDPLDRLWLWRR
;
A
#
# COMPACT_ATOMS: atom_id res chain seq x y z
N MET A 1 9.58 27.43 -35.44
CA MET A 1 9.40 27.09 -36.88
C MET A 1 7.98 26.58 -37.01
N LYS A 2 7.18 27.12 -37.94
CA LYS A 2 5.73 26.85 -38.03
C LYS A 2 5.46 25.88 -39.18
N LEU A 3 4.93 24.69 -38.88
CA LEU A 3 4.63 23.66 -39.87
C LEU A 3 3.12 23.56 -40.07
N THR A 4 2.67 23.54 -41.32
CA THR A 4 1.24 23.55 -41.71
C THR A 4 0.80 22.20 -42.26
N ARG A 5 -0.30 21.63 -41.74
CA ARG A 5 -0.94 20.42 -42.26
C ARG A 5 -1.69 20.74 -43.55
N ARG A 6 -1.49 19.91 -44.58
CA ARG A 6 -2.35 19.91 -45.77
C ARG A 6 -3.45 18.88 -45.56
N GLY A 7 -4.69 19.35 -45.41
CA GLY A 7 -5.85 18.47 -45.26
C GLY A 7 -6.01 17.54 -46.45
N LEU A 8 -5.95 16.24 -46.19
CA LEU A 8 -6.35 15.19 -47.13
C LEU A 8 -7.45 14.36 -46.48
N LEU A 9 -8.69 14.64 -46.89
CA LEU A 9 -9.82 13.72 -46.76
C LEU A 9 -9.63 12.58 -47.77
N GLY A 10 -9.80 11.33 -47.34
CA GLY A 10 -9.94 10.21 -48.29
C GLY A 10 -9.78 8.80 -47.72
N VAL A 11 -10.94 8.18 -47.44
CA VAL A 11 -11.33 6.76 -47.70
C VAL A 11 -10.39 5.63 -47.23
N GLY A 12 -10.91 4.77 -46.34
CA GLY A 12 -10.17 3.67 -45.71
C GLY A 12 -10.06 2.37 -46.48
N THR A 13 -9.42 1.40 -45.83
CA THR A 13 -9.63 -0.06 -45.94
C THR A 13 -8.98 -0.74 -44.75
N ALA A 14 -9.69 -1.68 -44.12
CA ALA A 14 -9.18 -2.58 -43.10
C ALA A 14 -8.37 -3.72 -43.74
N LEU A 15 -7.21 -4.05 -43.18
CA LEU A 15 -6.58 -5.38 -43.28
C LEU A 15 -5.79 -5.63 -41.99
N GLY A 16 -6.15 -6.70 -41.27
CA GLY A 16 -5.37 -7.23 -40.17
C GLY A 16 -4.26 -8.15 -40.69
N LEU A 17 -3.13 -8.17 -40.00
CA LEU A 17 -2.18 -9.28 -40.00
C LEU A 17 -1.54 -9.43 -38.62
N THR A 18 -1.60 -10.67 -38.15
CA THR A 18 -0.91 -11.28 -37.02
C THR A 18 0.61 -11.34 -37.19
N GLY A 19 1.36 -11.31 -36.07
CA GLY A 19 2.45 -12.26 -35.86
C GLY A 19 3.89 -11.75 -35.73
N CYS A 20 4.45 -12.07 -34.56
CA CYS A 20 5.81 -12.59 -34.32
C CYS A 20 6.98 -11.65 -33.98
N LEU A 21 7.43 -11.82 -32.72
CA LEU A 21 8.78 -11.66 -32.20
C LEU A 21 9.83 -12.37 -33.06
N SER A 22 11.01 -11.74 -33.25
CA SER A 22 12.34 -12.36 -33.08
C SER A 22 13.47 -11.47 -33.66
N GLY A 23 14.64 -11.48 -33.00
CA GLY A 23 15.91 -11.53 -33.74
C GLY A 23 16.93 -10.39 -33.57
N GLY A 24 17.72 -10.48 -32.49
CA GLY A 24 19.18 -10.29 -32.39
C GLY A 24 20.00 -9.46 -33.41
N SER A 25 20.80 -8.55 -32.87
CA SER A 25 22.13 -8.11 -33.35
C SER A 25 22.82 -7.51 -32.12
N ASN A 26 23.76 -8.16 -31.43
CA ASN A 26 25.09 -8.66 -31.82
C ASN A 26 26.05 -7.55 -32.27
N VAL A 27 26.51 -6.75 -31.30
CA VAL A 27 27.69 -5.88 -31.44
C VAL A 27 28.49 -5.89 -30.13
N SER A 28 29.62 -6.59 -30.15
CA SER A 28 30.70 -6.44 -29.17
C SER A 28 31.67 -5.36 -29.64
N TYR A 29 32.11 -4.49 -28.73
CA TYR A 29 33.35 -3.73 -28.87
C TYR A 29 34.24 -3.91 -27.62
N PRO A 30 35.57 -4.03 -27.81
CA PRO A 30 36.48 -4.54 -26.79
C PRO A 30 36.97 -3.48 -25.78
N GLU A 31 37.51 -4.02 -24.70
CA GLU A 31 37.95 -3.38 -23.47
C GLU A 31 39.09 -2.37 -23.62
N THR A 32 39.11 -1.39 -22.70
CA THR A 32 40.37 -0.87 -22.15
C THR A 32 40.31 -0.90 -20.63
N ALA A 33 41.17 -1.76 -20.08
CA ALA A 33 41.39 -1.98 -18.67
C ALA A 33 41.88 -0.71 -17.95
N THR A 34 41.46 -0.51 -16.71
CA THR A 34 42.36 0.05 -15.69
C THR A 34 42.12 -0.67 -14.36
N ARG A 35 43.14 -1.44 -13.96
CA ARG A 35 43.29 -2.08 -12.64
C ARG A 35 43.26 -1.04 -11.53
N THR A 36 42.57 -1.36 -10.43
CA THR A 36 43.00 -0.98 -9.08
C THR A 36 42.86 -2.21 -8.16
N PRO A 37 43.91 -2.61 -7.42
CA PRO A 37 43.92 -3.82 -6.58
C PRO A 37 43.25 -3.62 -5.19
N PRO A 38 42.93 -4.73 -4.48
CA PRO A 38 42.12 -4.75 -3.24
C PRO A 38 42.95 -4.46 -1.96
N PRO A 39 42.30 -4.33 -0.77
CA PRO A 39 42.95 -3.89 0.46
C PRO A 39 43.67 -5.04 1.17
N THR A 40 44.59 -4.72 2.08
CA THR A 40 45.19 -5.69 3.00
C THR A 40 45.38 -5.08 4.39
N ASP A 41 45.08 -5.92 5.36
CA ASP A 41 44.95 -5.81 6.82
C ASP A 41 45.93 -4.93 7.64
N ALA A 42 45.41 -4.61 8.85
CA ALA A 42 45.99 -3.99 10.06
C ALA A 42 47.28 -4.70 10.60
N PRO A 43 47.92 -4.37 11.77
CA PRO A 43 47.49 -3.54 12.93
C PRO A 43 48.62 -2.72 13.67
N LEU A 44 48.26 -1.98 14.74
CA LEU A 44 48.87 -1.98 16.10
C LEU A 44 48.67 -0.66 16.90
N GLU A 45 47.86 -0.78 17.96
CA GLU A 45 48.02 -0.34 19.36
C GLU A 45 49.04 0.77 19.74
N SER A 46 48.58 1.78 20.50
CA SER A 46 49.27 2.33 21.70
C SER A 46 48.44 3.37 22.50
N ALA A 47 48.14 2.99 23.74
CA ALA A 47 48.02 3.71 25.02
C ALA A 47 47.72 5.24 25.13
N ARG A 48 46.71 5.51 25.98
CA ARG A 48 46.29 6.71 26.77
C ARG A 48 47.41 7.34 27.67
N PRO A 49 47.26 8.48 28.42
CA PRO A 49 46.02 9.06 28.99
C PRO A 49 45.89 10.63 29.17
N ASP A 50 44.72 11.00 29.71
CA ASP A 50 44.32 12.13 30.58
C ASP A 50 44.25 13.59 30.08
N SER A 51 43.04 14.19 30.11
CA SER A 51 42.59 15.13 31.17
C SER A 51 41.31 15.91 30.79
N ALA A 52 40.39 15.97 31.75
CA ALA A 52 39.41 17.05 32.01
C ALA A 52 38.30 17.34 30.99
N ALA A 53 37.06 17.02 31.34
CA ALA A 53 36.19 17.90 32.12
C ALA A 53 34.78 17.31 32.14
N ASP A 54 34.25 17.09 33.34
CA ASP A 54 32.84 16.83 33.58
C ASP A 54 32.03 18.02 33.09
N ASP A 55 31.36 17.85 31.95
CA ASP A 55 30.20 18.66 31.58
C ASP A 55 29.03 17.67 31.55
N GLU A 56 28.35 17.53 32.70
CA GLU A 56 27.03 16.91 32.78
C GLU A 56 26.05 17.77 31.98
N SER A 57 26.16 17.67 30.66
CA SER A 57 25.03 17.91 29.79
C SER A 57 23.97 16.90 30.22
N VAL A 58 22.96 17.38 30.92
CA VAL A 58 21.67 16.70 31.06
C VAL A 58 21.14 16.58 29.63
N GLN A 59 21.58 15.55 28.92
CA GLN A 59 20.88 15.07 27.75
C GLN A 59 19.48 14.78 28.27
N GLN A 60 18.53 15.64 27.91
CA GLN A 60 17.11 15.32 28.00
C GLN A 60 17.00 14.01 27.22
N ARG A 61 17.03 12.88 27.94
CA ARG A 61 16.74 11.59 27.34
C ARG A 61 15.35 11.75 26.79
N GLU A 62 15.24 11.69 25.47
CA GLU A 62 13.94 11.51 24.83
C GLU A 62 13.19 10.42 25.63
N PRO A 63 11.93 10.67 25.99
CA PRO A 63 11.16 9.67 26.72
C PRO A 63 11.25 8.35 25.97
N SER A 64 11.60 7.26 26.67
CA SER A 64 11.74 5.96 26.05
C SER A 64 10.39 5.57 25.45
N VAL A 65 10.32 5.41 24.14
CA VAL A 65 9.11 5.00 23.43
C VAL A 65 8.91 3.50 23.66
N PRO A 66 7.80 3.06 24.31
CA PRO A 66 7.52 1.64 24.50
C PRO A 66 7.43 0.93 23.15
N ASN A 67 8.11 -0.22 23.02
CA ASN A 67 8.13 -1.04 21.80
C ASN A 67 8.36 -0.21 20.53
N ARG A 68 9.39 0.66 20.54
CA ARG A 68 9.67 1.69 19.52
C ARG A 68 9.58 1.15 18.09
N ARG A 69 10.04 -0.08 17.85
CA ARG A 69 10.04 -0.68 16.53
C ARG A 69 8.65 -1.08 16.08
N LEU A 70 7.91 -1.82 16.91
CA LEU A 70 6.50 -2.10 16.67
C LEU A 70 5.71 -0.80 16.47
N ALA A 71 6.06 0.26 17.20
CA ALA A 71 5.44 1.57 17.04
C ALA A 71 5.69 2.17 15.64
N THR A 72 6.92 2.10 15.13
CA THR A 72 7.25 2.54 13.76
C THR A 72 6.48 1.76 12.71
N GLU A 73 6.45 0.44 12.81
CA GLU A 73 5.73 -0.40 11.82
C GLU A 73 4.22 -0.18 11.92
N THR A 74 3.68 -0.06 13.12
CA THR A 74 2.26 0.24 13.33
C THR A 74 1.90 1.63 12.80
N GLU A 75 2.75 2.65 12.96
CA GLU A 75 2.52 3.97 12.36
C GLU A 75 2.49 3.91 10.84
N ARG A 76 3.42 3.15 10.21
CA ARG A 76 3.44 2.95 8.76
C ARG A 76 2.14 2.30 8.29
N VAL A 77 1.76 1.17 8.91
CA VAL A 77 0.56 0.42 8.52
C VAL A 77 -0.71 1.20 8.78
N TYR A 78 -0.86 1.77 9.97
CA TYR A 78 -2.04 2.56 10.32
C TYR A 78 -2.15 3.79 9.42
N GLY A 79 -1.03 4.45 9.10
CA GLY A 79 -1.00 5.59 8.18
C GLY A 79 -1.51 5.23 6.78
N GLU A 80 -1.16 4.05 6.27
CA GLU A 80 -1.69 3.56 4.99
C GLU A 80 -3.18 3.24 5.06
N ILE A 81 -3.64 2.54 6.12
CA ILE A 81 -5.07 2.29 6.34
C ILE A 81 -5.84 3.63 6.40
N GLU A 82 -5.31 4.61 7.13
CA GLU A 82 -5.90 5.95 7.28
C GLU A 82 -5.93 6.71 5.95
N TRP A 83 -4.88 6.60 5.12
CA TRP A 83 -4.83 7.21 3.81
C TRP A 83 -5.89 6.64 2.86
N PHE A 84 -6.01 5.30 2.80
CA PHE A 84 -7.09 4.64 2.06
C PHE A 84 -8.46 5.05 2.56
N ALA A 85 -8.63 5.17 3.88
CA ALA A 85 -9.90 5.51 4.50
C ALA A 85 -10.35 6.95 4.28
N THR A 86 -9.42 7.90 4.12
CA THR A 86 -9.74 9.34 4.21
C THR A 86 -9.34 10.16 3.00
N SER A 87 -8.33 9.72 2.23
CA SER A 87 -7.67 10.55 1.22
C SER A 87 -7.70 9.92 -0.19
N TYR A 88 -7.83 8.59 -0.27
CA TYR A 88 -7.76 7.85 -1.53
C TYR A 88 -8.74 8.33 -2.61
N ASP A 89 -10.03 8.43 -2.30
CA ASP A 89 -11.05 8.80 -3.29
C ASP A 89 -10.78 10.19 -3.89
N ASP A 90 -10.41 11.15 -3.04
CA ASP A 90 -10.06 12.52 -3.45
C ASP A 90 -8.77 12.56 -4.27
N ALA A 91 -7.77 11.74 -3.90
CA ALA A 91 -6.52 11.57 -4.64
C ALA A 91 -6.79 11.00 -6.05
N ILE A 92 -7.63 9.96 -6.17
CA ILE A 92 -8.03 9.38 -7.46
C ILE A 92 -8.83 10.36 -8.30
N GLU A 93 -9.78 11.08 -7.72
CA GLU A 93 -10.56 12.08 -8.46
C GLU A 93 -9.63 13.18 -9.01
N THR A 94 -8.70 13.65 -8.19
CA THR A 94 -7.71 14.67 -8.54
C THR A 94 -6.77 14.19 -9.63
N TYR A 95 -6.24 12.98 -9.50
CA TYR A 95 -5.43 12.30 -10.52
C TYR A 95 -6.19 12.20 -11.86
N ARG A 96 -7.40 11.62 -11.87
CA ARG A 96 -8.20 11.42 -13.09
C ARG A 96 -8.58 12.74 -13.75
N ARG A 97 -8.84 13.78 -12.95
CA ARG A 97 -9.12 15.14 -13.43
C ARG A 97 -7.87 15.73 -14.08
N SER A 98 -6.70 15.56 -13.48
CA SER A 98 -5.41 16.06 -14.00
C SER A 98 -5.03 15.38 -15.32
N VAL A 99 -5.10 14.05 -15.37
CA VAL A 99 -4.91 13.28 -16.63
C VAL A 99 -5.91 13.70 -17.70
N GLY A 100 -7.18 13.92 -17.32
CA GLY A 100 -8.21 14.42 -18.24
C GLY A 100 -7.87 15.79 -18.86
N LYS A 101 -7.23 16.70 -18.12
CA LYS A 101 -6.76 17.99 -18.64
C LYS A 101 -5.60 17.81 -19.63
N ALA A 102 -4.69 16.88 -19.37
CA ALA A 102 -3.62 16.53 -20.30
C ALA A 102 -4.18 15.96 -21.61
N MET A 103 -5.10 15.00 -21.53
CA MET A 103 -5.82 14.45 -22.68
C MET A 103 -6.49 15.53 -23.53
N ALA A 104 -7.23 16.44 -22.89
CA ALA A 104 -7.90 17.54 -23.59
C ALA A 104 -6.90 18.50 -24.27
N THR A 105 -5.70 18.64 -23.73
CA THR A 105 -4.63 19.44 -24.33
C THR A 105 -4.02 18.75 -25.55
N VAL A 106 -3.74 17.44 -25.45
CA VAL A 106 -3.27 16.62 -26.58
C VAL A 106 -4.27 16.68 -27.74
N GLN A 107 -5.56 16.48 -27.48
CA GLN A 107 -6.59 16.56 -28.53
C GLN A 107 -6.66 17.95 -29.17
N ARG A 108 -6.58 19.01 -28.36
CA ARG A 108 -6.61 20.39 -28.87
C ARG A 108 -5.43 20.66 -29.80
N VAL A 109 -4.23 20.22 -29.44
CA VAL A 109 -3.03 20.35 -30.27
C VAL A 109 -3.11 19.47 -31.52
N ARG A 110 -3.71 18.28 -31.43
CA ARG A 110 -3.95 17.43 -32.60
C ARG A 110 -4.97 18.05 -33.57
N ALA A 111 -5.92 18.84 -33.07
CA ALA A 111 -6.94 19.51 -33.88
C ALA A 111 -6.43 20.80 -34.55
N THR A 112 -5.27 21.33 -34.17
CA THR A 112 -4.71 22.51 -34.84
C THR A 112 -4.11 22.15 -36.19
N ALA A 113 -4.34 23.01 -37.18
CA ALA A 113 -3.77 22.84 -38.51
C ALA A 113 -2.24 22.95 -38.53
N ASP A 114 -1.65 23.59 -37.52
CA ASP A 114 -0.22 23.81 -37.42
C ASP A 114 0.34 23.12 -36.18
N PHE A 115 1.59 22.65 -36.28
CA PHE A 115 2.36 22.15 -35.14
C PHE A 115 3.70 22.87 -35.07
N ASP A 116 4.02 23.43 -33.91
CA ASP A 116 5.27 24.12 -33.65
C ASP A 116 5.76 23.85 -32.22
N ALA A 117 6.82 24.54 -31.81
CA ALA A 117 7.40 24.39 -30.49
C ALA A 117 6.43 24.81 -29.37
N ASP A 118 5.50 25.72 -29.64
CA ASP A 118 4.51 26.16 -28.66
C ASP A 118 3.45 25.08 -28.46
N SER A 119 3.00 24.44 -29.54
CA SER A 119 2.13 23.25 -29.50
C SER A 119 2.76 22.12 -28.68
N LEU A 120 4.03 21.78 -28.94
CA LEU A 120 4.76 20.78 -28.16
C LEU A 120 4.88 21.19 -26.68
N GLY A 121 5.21 22.47 -26.43
CA GLY A 121 5.31 23.01 -25.08
C GLY A 121 3.99 22.97 -24.30
N LEU A 122 2.85 23.11 -24.97
CA LEU A 122 1.53 22.97 -24.36
C LEU A 122 1.28 21.52 -23.91
N VAL A 123 1.58 20.55 -24.77
CA VAL A 123 1.44 19.12 -24.43
C VAL A 123 2.35 18.79 -23.25
N ARG A 124 3.63 19.14 -23.35
CA ARG A 124 4.63 18.88 -22.29
C ARG A 124 4.20 19.44 -20.94
N ARG A 125 3.83 20.72 -20.86
CA ARG A 125 3.37 21.32 -19.58
C ARG A 125 2.13 20.62 -19.01
N ALA A 126 1.21 20.21 -19.88
CA ALA A 126 -0.02 19.55 -19.43
C ALA A 126 0.26 18.13 -18.92
N THR A 127 1.15 17.39 -19.57
CA THR A 127 1.56 16.05 -19.12
C THR A 127 2.46 16.11 -17.89
N ASP A 128 3.40 17.06 -17.80
CA ASP A 128 4.24 17.28 -16.62
C ASP A 128 3.38 17.61 -15.40
N SER A 129 2.35 18.45 -15.57
CA SER A 129 1.39 18.75 -14.50
C SER A 129 0.61 17.50 -14.07
N ALA A 130 0.25 16.61 -15.01
CA ALA A 130 -0.45 15.38 -14.68
C ALA A 130 0.45 14.39 -13.93
N VAL A 131 1.72 14.26 -14.35
CA VAL A 131 2.74 13.45 -13.65
C VAL A 131 2.99 13.99 -12.24
N ALA A 132 3.22 15.29 -12.08
CA ALA A 132 3.43 15.90 -10.77
C ALA A 132 2.22 15.72 -9.83
N THR A 133 0.99 15.74 -10.40
CA THR A 133 -0.21 15.39 -9.64
C THR A 133 -0.18 13.93 -9.21
N ALA A 134 0.11 13.01 -10.13
CA ALA A 134 0.18 11.58 -9.82
C ALA A 134 1.24 11.29 -8.73
N GLU A 135 2.39 11.94 -8.74
CA GLU A 135 3.40 11.78 -7.69
C GLU A 135 2.95 12.31 -6.33
N THR A 136 2.31 13.48 -6.34
CA THR A 136 1.85 14.12 -5.09
C THR A 136 0.73 13.29 -4.45
N GLU A 137 -0.21 12.83 -5.26
CA GLU A 137 -1.40 12.14 -4.79
C GLU A 137 -1.17 10.63 -4.58
N LEU A 138 -0.30 9.99 -5.36
CA LEU A 138 -0.15 8.53 -5.39
C LEU A 138 1.28 8.04 -5.13
N GLY A 139 2.31 8.89 -5.16
CA GLY A 139 3.72 8.45 -5.22
C GLY A 139 4.26 7.77 -3.96
N GLY A 140 3.67 8.05 -2.79
CA GLY A 140 4.00 7.34 -1.55
C GLY A 140 3.33 5.98 -1.43
N HIS A 141 2.31 5.74 -2.26
CA HIS A 141 1.39 4.61 -2.11
C HIS A 141 1.44 3.67 -3.31
N PHE A 142 1.86 4.11 -4.50
CA PHE A 142 1.88 3.29 -5.71
C PHE A 142 3.12 3.58 -6.55
N GLY A 143 3.67 2.55 -7.21
CA GLY A 143 4.78 2.69 -8.15
C GLY A 143 4.44 3.36 -9.50
N HIS A 144 3.14 3.56 -9.79
CA HIS A 144 2.64 4.06 -11.08
C HIS A 144 3.21 5.43 -11.52
N PRO A 145 3.38 6.45 -10.66
CA PRO A 145 3.83 7.77 -11.10
C PRO A 145 5.21 7.76 -11.78
N GLY A 146 6.12 6.87 -11.37
CA GLY A 146 7.41 6.67 -12.01
C GLY A 146 7.26 6.16 -13.45
N GLN A 147 6.49 5.08 -13.62
CA GLN A 147 6.19 4.52 -14.94
C GLN A 147 5.47 5.53 -15.85
N MET A 148 4.57 6.34 -15.27
CA MET A 148 3.86 7.39 -15.99
C MET A 148 4.81 8.45 -16.53
N ARG A 149 5.77 8.92 -15.73
CA ARG A 149 6.79 9.88 -16.19
C ARG A 149 7.56 9.31 -17.37
N ASP A 150 8.14 8.13 -17.21
CA ASP A 150 9.01 7.53 -18.23
C ASP A 150 8.28 7.34 -19.55
N THR A 151 7.03 6.88 -19.49
CA THR A 151 6.20 6.67 -20.69
C THR A 151 5.85 7.99 -21.38
N VAL A 152 5.46 9.02 -20.60
CA VAL A 152 5.16 10.35 -21.12
C VAL A 152 6.39 10.97 -21.78
N ASP A 153 7.54 10.96 -21.10
CA ASP A 153 8.78 11.56 -21.59
C ASP A 153 9.24 10.91 -22.90
N ASN A 154 9.08 9.58 -23.03
CA ASN A 154 9.36 8.86 -24.26
C ASN A 154 8.48 9.31 -25.43
N HIS A 155 7.17 9.52 -25.22
CA HIS A 155 6.28 10.07 -26.24
C HIS A 155 6.66 11.50 -26.62
N ILE A 156 6.93 12.37 -25.64
CA ILE A 156 7.32 13.76 -25.88
C ILE A 156 8.63 13.83 -26.68
N ALA A 157 9.64 13.04 -26.32
CA ALA A 157 10.91 12.98 -27.03
C ALA A 157 10.74 12.47 -28.48
N THR A 158 9.80 11.54 -28.69
CA THR A 158 9.48 11.03 -30.03
C THR A 158 8.78 12.09 -30.88
N ILE A 159 7.78 12.79 -30.32
CA ILE A 159 7.09 13.89 -30.99
C ILE A 159 8.08 14.99 -31.38
N GLU A 160 8.96 15.40 -30.46
CA GLU A 160 9.99 16.42 -30.71
C GLU A 160 10.90 16.02 -31.89
N ARG A 161 11.36 14.77 -31.90
CA ARG A 161 12.23 14.23 -32.96
C ARG A 161 11.60 14.33 -34.35
N PHE A 162 10.32 13.99 -34.49
CA PHE A 162 9.62 14.02 -35.79
C PHE A 162 9.16 15.43 -36.17
N ALA A 163 8.75 16.24 -35.21
CA ALA A 163 8.46 17.65 -35.42
C ALA A 163 9.69 18.40 -36.00
N ASN A 164 10.89 18.13 -35.45
CA ASN A 164 12.15 18.71 -35.95
C ASN A 164 12.48 18.30 -37.40
N ARG A 165 11.94 17.18 -37.89
CA ARG A 165 12.10 16.71 -39.27
C ARG A 165 11.00 17.21 -40.21
N GLY A 166 9.95 17.84 -39.68
CA GLY A 166 8.78 18.24 -40.45
C GLY A 166 7.80 17.09 -40.76
N ASP A 167 7.93 15.95 -40.09
CA ASP A 167 7.08 14.77 -40.29
C ASP A 167 5.82 14.87 -39.42
N LEU A 168 4.82 15.60 -39.94
CA LEU A 168 3.59 15.89 -39.20
C LEU A 168 2.66 14.66 -39.08
N ASP A 169 2.67 13.77 -40.05
CA ASP A 169 1.87 12.54 -40.00
C ASP A 169 2.34 11.67 -38.83
N ARG A 170 3.66 11.56 -38.65
CA ARG A 170 4.24 10.82 -37.52
C ARG A 170 4.03 11.53 -36.18
N VAL A 171 4.03 12.86 -36.15
CA VAL A 171 3.65 13.62 -34.95
C VAL A 171 2.20 13.33 -34.54
N ASP A 172 1.28 13.26 -35.50
CA ASP A 172 -0.12 12.97 -35.24
C ASP A 172 -0.36 11.56 -34.70
N GLU A 173 0.36 10.58 -35.26
CA GLU A 173 0.33 9.21 -34.77
C GLU A 173 0.82 9.13 -33.32
N GLU A 174 1.91 9.82 -32.98
CA GLU A 174 2.45 9.79 -31.62
C GLU A 174 1.61 10.60 -30.61
N LEU A 175 0.96 11.69 -31.04
CA LEU A 175 -0.03 12.39 -30.21
C LEU A 175 -1.26 11.51 -29.94
N GLU A 176 -1.69 10.70 -30.91
CA GLU A 176 -2.77 9.72 -30.73
C GLU A 176 -2.36 8.62 -29.75
N ARG A 177 -1.16 8.06 -29.88
CA ARG A 177 -0.62 7.07 -28.92
C ARG A 177 -0.53 7.62 -27.50
N LEU A 178 -0.05 8.85 -27.35
CA LEU A 178 -0.01 9.53 -26.05
C LEU A 178 -1.43 9.71 -25.49
N TYR A 179 -2.39 10.11 -26.33
CA TYR A 179 -3.79 10.22 -25.90
C TYR A 179 -4.36 8.88 -25.44
N ASP A 180 -4.12 7.81 -26.19
CA ASP A 180 -4.61 6.46 -25.87
C ASP A 180 -4.00 5.94 -24.57
N TYR A 181 -2.70 6.17 -24.35
CA TYR A 181 -2.02 5.88 -23.09
C TYR A 181 -2.69 6.61 -21.91
N LEU A 182 -2.85 7.94 -22.01
CA LEU A 182 -3.49 8.74 -20.97
C LEU A 182 -4.95 8.32 -20.72
N SER A 183 -5.66 7.93 -21.77
CA SER A 183 -7.02 7.39 -21.67
C SER A 183 -7.04 6.05 -20.93
N GLY A 184 -6.07 5.18 -21.18
CA GLY A 184 -5.90 3.90 -20.50
C GLY A 184 -5.72 4.08 -19.00
N ILE A 185 -4.74 4.89 -18.59
CA ILE A 185 -4.40 5.09 -17.17
C ILE A 185 -5.44 5.91 -16.39
N ARG A 186 -6.36 6.61 -17.08
CA ARG A 186 -7.51 7.31 -16.47
C ARG A 186 -8.75 6.42 -16.32
N SER A 187 -8.77 5.28 -17.00
CA SER A 187 -9.95 4.44 -17.11
C SER A 187 -10.36 3.86 -15.75
N PRO A 188 -11.68 3.64 -15.50
CA PRO A 188 -12.12 2.94 -14.31
C PRO A 188 -11.48 1.55 -14.15
N LEU A 189 -11.23 0.86 -15.27
CA LEU A 189 -10.59 -0.45 -15.25
C LEU A 189 -9.14 -0.38 -14.75
N PHE A 190 -8.41 0.65 -15.15
CA PHE A 190 -7.05 0.88 -14.65
C PHE A 190 -7.07 1.22 -13.17
N VAL A 191 -7.93 2.16 -12.75
CA VAL A 191 -8.06 2.51 -11.32
C VAL A 191 -8.37 1.25 -10.52
N ARG A 192 -9.35 0.45 -10.94
CA ARG A 192 -9.71 -0.77 -10.25
C ARG A 192 -8.58 -1.80 -10.14
N ARG A 193 -7.77 -1.98 -11.20
CA ARG A 193 -6.74 -3.04 -11.27
C ARG A 193 -5.34 -2.64 -10.81
N VAL A 194 -5.06 -1.34 -10.82
CA VAL A 194 -3.70 -0.83 -10.57
C VAL A 194 -3.68 0.12 -9.39
N LEU A 195 -4.78 0.82 -9.14
CA LEU A 195 -4.88 1.81 -8.08
C LEU A 195 -5.93 1.45 -7.02
N SER A 196 -6.63 0.31 -7.08
CA SER A 196 -7.53 -0.20 -6.02
C SER A 196 -8.76 0.66 -5.65
N ASP A 197 -9.82 0.70 -6.49
CA ASP A 197 -10.98 1.62 -6.30
C ASP A 197 -11.84 1.32 -5.03
N ARG A 198 -12.00 0.05 -4.61
CA ARG A 198 -12.82 -0.35 -3.42
C ARG A 198 -12.41 -1.64 -2.72
N GLN A 199 -11.32 -2.24 -3.17
CA GLN A 199 -10.66 -3.37 -2.54
C GLN A 199 -9.19 -3.03 -2.59
N ILE A 200 -8.57 -3.12 -1.45
CA ILE A 200 -7.19 -2.75 -1.29
C ILE A 200 -6.40 -3.91 -1.86
N ASP A 201 -5.64 -3.65 -2.90
CA ASP A 201 -4.98 -4.72 -3.64
C ASP A 201 -3.65 -5.05 -2.96
N ALA A 202 -2.78 -5.76 -3.67
CA ALA A 202 -1.42 -6.13 -3.29
C ALA A 202 -0.61 -5.00 -2.62
N GLU A 203 -0.94 -3.73 -2.85
CA GLU A 203 -0.27 -2.58 -2.25
C GLU A 203 -0.44 -2.51 -0.72
N LEU A 204 -1.66 -2.31 -0.20
CA LEU A 204 -1.81 -2.34 1.27
C LEU A 204 -1.54 -3.72 1.83
N TYR A 205 -1.79 -4.78 1.05
CA TYR A 205 -1.35 -6.12 1.44
C TYR A 205 0.16 -6.13 1.76
N ARG A 206 1.01 -5.62 0.85
CA ARG A 206 2.46 -5.48 1.10
C ARG A 206 2.76 -4.66 2.34
N HIS A 207 2.00 -3.61 2.61
CA HIS A 207 2.16 -2.84 3.84
C HIS A 207 1.75 -3.60 5.11
N LEU A 208 0.69 -4.41 5.07
CA LEU A 208 0.20 -5.23 6.18
C LEU A 208 1.04 -6.49 6.41
N HIS A 209 1.59 -7.06 5.33
CA HIS A 209 2.25 -8.35 5.37
C HIS A 209 3.64 -8.28 6.00
N ASP A 210 4.08 -9.30 6.75
CA ASP A 210 5.49 -9.41 7.13
C ASP A 210 6.34 -9.69 5.87
N GLU A 211 6.88 -8.66 5.25
CA GLU A 211 7.98 -8.79 4.30
C GLU A 211 9.26 -9.20 5.06
N THR A 212 9.25 -10.33 5.78
CA THR A 212 10.49 -11.07 5.97
C THR A 212 10.89 -11.59 4.61
N ALA A 213 11.53 -10.71 3.82
CA ALA A 213 12.33 -11.09 2.68
C ALA A 213 13.18 -12.28 3.13
N GLY A 214 12.99 -13.42 2.45
CA GLY A 214 13.89 -14.55 2.54
C GLY A 214 15.31 -14.02 2.48
N SER A 215 16.12 -14.45 3.43
CA SER A 215 17.52 -14.04 3.51
C SER A 215 18.23 -14.31 2.18
N ASP A 216 18.81 -13.27 1.59
CA ASP A 216 20.00 -13.30 0.72
C ASP A 216 19.95 -14.03 -0.63
N ASP A 217 18.80 -14.50 -1.14
CA ASP A 217 18.74 -15.04 -2.50
C ASP A 217 18.05 -14.05 -3.46
N ASN A 218 18.74 -13.69 -4.54
CA ASN A 218 18.25 -12.84 -5.63
C ASN A 218 17.26 -13.62 -6.52
N ASP A 219 16.31 -14.31 -5.91
CA ASP A 219 15.22 -14.93 -6.64
C ASP A 219 14.05 -13.94 -6.57
N ASP A 220 13.75 -13.30 -7.70
CA ASP A 220 12.63 -12.37 -7.91
C ASP A 220 11.24 -13.05 -7.74
N ASP A 221 11.18 -14.24 -7.13
CA ASP A 221 10.02 -15.14 -7.01
C ASP A 221 9.58 -15.38 -5.54
N ASP A 222 10.19 -14.73 -4.53
CA ASP A 222 9.67 -14.73 -3.14
C ASP A 222 8.41 -13.85 -3.06
N GLU A 223 7.35 -14.24 -3.75
CA GLU A 223 6.02 -13.67 -3.58
C GLU A 223 5.54 -14.03 -2.17
N ALA A 224 5.14 -13.01 -1.39
CA ALA A 224 4.64 -13.21 -0.03
C ALA A 224 3.53 -14.26 -0.02
N ASP A 225 3.62 -15.24 0.90
CA ASP A 225 2.59 -16.27 1.10
C ASP A 225 1.21 -15.63 1.03
N PRO A 226 0.25 -16.18 0.28
CA PRO A 226 -1.03 -15.53 0.10
C PRO A 226 -1.73 -15.35 1.45
N GLY A 227 -2.29 -14.15 1.63
CA GLY A 227 -2.98 -13.73 2.83
C GLY A 227 -4.17 -12.85 2.47
N LEU A 228 -5.17 -12.86 3.35
CA LEU A 228 -6.34 -12.02 3.23
C LEU A 228 -6.55 -11.27 4.54
N PHE A 229 -6.66 -9.96 4.45
CA PHE A 229 -6.96 -9.09 5.58
C PHE A 229 -8.30 -8.38 5.37
N GLU A 230 -9.19 -8.45 6.34
CA GLU A 230 -10.35 -7.55 6.43
C GLU A 230 -9.99 -6.35 7.30
N LEU A 231 -10.42 -5.16 6.88
CA LEU A 231 -10.05 -3.92 7.52
C LEU A 231 -11.29 -3.08 7.80
N HIS A 232 -11.32 -2.48 8.98
CA HIS A 232 -12.27 -1.44 9.33
C HIS A 232 -11.55 -0.28 9.99
N HIS A 233 -11.77 0.94 9.52
CA HIS A 233 -11.20 2.14 10.10
C HIS A 233 -12.28 3.07 10.65
N SER A 234 -11.94 3.81 11.69
CA SER A 234 -12.83 4.75 12.41
C SER A 234 -13.49 5.84 11.57
N ALA A 235 -13.03 6.05 10.32
CA ALA A 235 -13.66 6.94 9.34
C ALA A 235 -14.79 6.26 8.52
N ASP A 236 -15.41 5.22 9.07
CA ASP A 236 -16.43 4.38 8.41
C ASP A 236 -15.95 3.73 7.10
N TYR A 237 -14.63 3.51 7.01
CA TYR A 237 -14.01 2.83 5.88
C TYR A 237 -13.90 1.34 6.17
N SER A 238 -14.15 0.50 5.16
CA SER A 238 -13.88 -0.93 5.25
C SER A 238 -13.53 -1.54 3.90
N GLY A 239 -12.70 -2.57 3.90
CA GLY A 239 -12.21 -3.20 2.67
C GLY A 239 -11.39 -4.46 2.95
N TYR A 240 -11.11 -5.22 1.89
CA TYR A 240 -10.16 -6.33 1.93
C TYR A 240 -8.80 -5.88 1.43
N ALA A 241 -7.73 -6.44 2.00
CA ALA A 241 -6.37 -6.44 1.46
C ALA A 241 -5.95 -7.87 1.13
N TYR A 242 -5.63 -8.15 -0.14
CA TYR A 242 -5.33 -9.49 -0.63
C TYR A 242 -4.26 -9.44 -1.72
N ASN A 243 -3.30 -10.38 -1.66
CA ASN A 243 -2.39 -10.65 -2.77
C ASN A 243 -2.61 -12.08 -3.26
N GLY A 244 -3.18 -12.21 -4.45
CA GLY A 244 -3.34 -13.48 -5.12
C GLY A 244 -3.95 -13.33 -6.52
N PRO A 245 -3.93 -14.40 -7.32
CA PRO A 245 -4.23 -14.34 -8.76
C PRO A 245 -5.68 -13.99 -9.06
N GLN A 246 -6.57 -14.16 -8.08
CA GLN A 246 -8.00 -13.98 -8.22
C GLN A 246 -8.42 -12.66 -7.58
N HIS A 247 -8.96 -11.75 -8.38
CA HIS A 247 -9.68 -10.62 -7.83
C HIS A 247 -10.94 -11.12 -7.11
N LEU A 248 -10.97 -10.97 -5.79
CA LEU A 248 -12.17 -11.13 -4.99
C LEU A 248 -13.16 -10.03 -5.36
N GLU A 249 -14.12 -10.20 -6.27
CA GLU A 249 -15.07 -9.11 -6.64
C GLU A 249 -16.07 -8.71 -5.53
N ARG A 250 -15.93 -9.25 -4.32
CA ARG A 250 -16.86 -9.05 -3.20
C ARG A 250 -16.49 -7.82 -2.38
N ASP A 251 -17.39 -6.84 -2.34
CA ASP A 251 -17.38 -5.81 -1.31
C ASP A 251 -17.71 -6.51 0.03
N PRO A 252 -16.81 -6.48 1.04
CA PRO A 252 -17.05 -7.14 2.33
C PRO A 252 -18.37 -6.70 2.96
N PHE A 253 -18.79 -5.46 2.66
CA PHE A 253 -19.95 -4.80 3.20
C PHE A 253 -20.98 -4.42 2.13
N GLY A 254 -20.89 -4.96 0.92
CA GLY A 254 -21.82 -4.68 -0.17
C GLY A 254 -22.95 -5.69 -0.24
N ASP A 255 -24.14 -5.25 -0.65
CA ASP A 255 -25.21 -6.16 -1.05
C ASP A 255 -24.73 -6.99 -2.27
N VAL A 256 -24.94 -8.30 -2.23
CA VAL A 256 -24.65 -9.18 -3.37
C VAL A 256 -25.48 -8.70 -4.58
N PRO A 257 -24.85 -8.35 -5.73
CA PRO A 257 -25.58 -7.86 -6.89
C PRO A 257 -26.64 -8.87 -7.37
N GLY A 258 -27.91 -8.45 -7.35
CA GLY A 258 -29.03 -9.30 -7.75
C GLY A 258 -29.79 -9.96 -6.59
N THR A 259 -29.33 -9.78 -5.35
CA THR A 259 -30.04 -10.26 -4.16
C THR A 259 -31.03 -9.18 -3.64
N PRO A 260 -32.26 -9.55 -3.23
CA PRO A 260 -33.20 -8.61 -2.64
C PRO A 260 -32.61 -7.94 -1.38
N ALA A 261 -32.86 -6.64 -1.20
CA ALA A 261 -32.43 -5.90 -0.01
C ALA A 261 -32.89 -6.63 1.28
N GLY A 262 -31.93 -7.01 2.11
CA GLY A 262 -32.15 -7.73 3.37
C GLY A 262 -32.34 -9.25 3.25
N ALA A 263 -32.12 -9.87 2.07
CA ALA A 263 -32.23 -11.31 1.89
C ALA A 263 -30.92 -12.09 2.10
N ASP A 264 -29.76 -11.46 1.90
CA ASP A 264 -28.47 -11.98 2.37
C ASP A 264 -27.96 -11.08 3.49
N ARG A 265 -27.60 -11.69 4.63
CA ARG A 265 -26.93 -10.99 5.71
C ARG A 265 -25.53 -10.66 5.21
N ASN A 266 -25.22 -9.38 5.22
CA ASN A 266 -23.91 -8.88 4.87
C ASN A 266 -22.90 -9.38 5.92
N ARG A 267 -22.11 -10.39 5.54
CA ARG A 267 -21.28 -11.17 6.45
C ARG A 267 -20.10 -10.36 7.00
N GLY A 268 -19.59 -9.37 6.24
CA GLY A 268 -18.64 -8.39 6.78
C GLY A 268 -19.29 -7.49 7.84
N ALA A 269 -20.53 -7.03 7.62
CA ALA A 269 -21.25 -6.23 8.63
C ALA A 269 -21.51 -7.02 9.93
N GLU A 270 -21.74 -8.33 9.82
CA GLU A 270 -21.80 -9.23 10.98
C GLU A 270 -20.43 -9.36 11.67
N LEU A 271 -19.34 -9.52 10.91
CA LEU A 271 -18.00 -9.59 11.47
C LEU A 271 -17.63 -8.28 12.19
N LEU A 272 -17.87 -7.12 11.59
CA LEU A 272 -17.65 -5.82 12.24
C LEU A 272 -18.48 -5.67 13.52
N ALA A 273 -19.73 -6.15 13.52
CA ALA A 273 -20.55 -6.16 14.72
C ALA A 273 -19.91 -7.05 15.81
N GLN A 274 -19.38 -8.21 15.43
CA GLN A 274 -18.64 -9.09 16.33
C GLN A 274 -17.35 -8.44 16.86
N GLN A 275 -16.54 -7.83 15.98
CA GLN A 275 -15.32 -7.12 16.39
C GLN A 275 -15.62 -6.03 17.43
N ARG A 276 -16.74 -5.32 17.28
CA ARG A 276 -17.19 -4.33 18.27
C ARG A 276 -17.57 -5.00 19.58
N VAL A 277 -18.33 -6.08 19.56
CA VAL A 277 -18.68 -6.83 20.78
C VAL A 277 -17.42 -7.30 21.51
N ASP A 278 -16.46 -7.87 20.78
CA ASP A 278 -15.24 -8.44 21.35
C ASP A 278 -14.30 -7.33 21.86
N PHE A 279 -14.12 -6.24 21.12
CA PHE A 279 -13.12 -5.22 21.46
C PHE A 279 -13.67 -4.01 22.23
N ASP A 280 -14.98 -3.77 22.28
CA ASP A 280 -15.55 -2.62 23.00
C ASP A 280 -15.10 -2.56 24.48
N PRO A 281 -15.08 -3.67 25.25
CA PRO A 281 -14.61 -3.64 26.64
C PRO A 281 -13.12 -3.31 26.80
N VAL A 282 -12.32 -3.49 25.74
CA VAL A 282 -10.86 -3.25 25.73
C VAL A 282 -10.46 -2.03 24.90
N GLY A 283 -11.44 -1.24 24.50
CA GLY A 283 -11.26 0.05 23.86
C GLY A 283 -11.32 1.18 24.86
N GLU A 284 -10.27 2.01 24.91
CA GLU A 284 -10.30 3.25 25.67
C GLU A 284 -10.55 4.42 24.71
N ALA A 285 -11.71 5.04 24.81
CA ALA A 285 -12.12 6.10 23.89
C ALA A 285 -11.56 7.48 24.29
N THR A 286 -11.18 7.67 25.56
CA THR A 286 -10.73 8.97 26.07
C THR A 286 -9.36 9.32 25.48
N GLY A 287 -9.30 10.41 24.71
CA GLY A 287 -8.06 10.85 24.06
C GLY A 287 -7.63 10.03 22.85
N ARG A 288 -8.45 9.06 22.42
CA ARG A 288 -8.24 8.29 21.19
C ARG A 288 -8.53 9.16 19.98
N THR A 289 -7.59 9.23 19.04
CA THR A 289 -7.68 10.04 17.82
C THR A 289 -8.16 9.24 16.62
N GLY A 290 -8.03 7.91 16.67
CA GLY A 290 -8.53 7.01 15.64
C GLY A 290 -8.38 5.55 16.06
N PHE A 291 -9.00 4.65 15.31
CA PHE A 291 -8.84 3.22 15.50
C PHE A 291 -9.03 2.44 14.19
N ALA A 292 -8.50 1.22 14.17
CA ALA A 292 -8.76 0.25 13.11
C ALA A 292 -8.90 -1.17 13.67
N TYR A 293 -9.77 -1.97 13.07
CA TYR A 293 -9.78 -3.43 13.21
C TYR A 293 -9.11 -4.04 11.97
N VAL A 294 -8.24 -5.02 12.21
CA VAL A 294 -7.60 -5.83 11.18
C VAL A 294 -7.91 -7.29 11.49
N VAL A 295 -8.56 -7.99 10.57
CA VAL A 295 -8.82 -9.42 10.70
C VAL A 295 -7.94 -10.13 9.68
N SER A 296 -7.06 -11.00 10.16
CA SER A 296 -6.20 -11.79 9.30
C SER A 296 -6.77 -13.19 9.13
N HIS A 297 -6.92 -13.64 7.88
CA HIS A 297 -7.44 -14.94 7.53
C HIS A 297 -6.31 -15.87 7.09
N ALA A 298 -6.28 -17.08 7.65
CA ALA A 298 -5.37 -18.14 7.23
C ALA A 298 -5.90 -18.84 5.98
N ILE A 299 -5.70 -18.22 4.82
CA ILE A 299 -6.04 -18.81 3.53
C ILE A 299 -4.98 -19.84 3.08
N PRO A 300 -5.35 -20.88 2.31
CA PRO A 300 -4.42 -21.82 1.71
C PRO A 300 -3.48 -21.15 0.70
N ASP A 301 -2.41 -21.85 0.34
CA ASP A 301 -1.51 -21.47 -0.75
C ASP A 301 -2.25 -21.41 -2.08
N GLU A 302 -1.73 -20.60 -3.03
CA GLU A 302 -2.38 -20.31 -4.31
C GLU A 302 -2.81 -21.57 -5.08
N GLU A 303 -1.98 -22.62 -5.04
CA GLU A 303 -2.24 -23.90 -5.74
C GLU A 303 -3.48 -24.63 -5.23
N ASP A 304 -3.85 -24.40 -3.96
CA ASP A 304 -4.96 -25.05 -3.27
C ASP A 304 -6.18 -24.14 -3.07
N GLN A 305 -6.11 -22.88 -3.52
CA GLN A 305 -7.20 -21.93 -3.37
C GLN A 305 -8.39 -22.26 -4.29
N PRO A 306 -9.63 -22.24 -3.76
CA PRO A 306 -10.82 -22.37 -4.60
C PRO A 306 -10.96 -21.17 -5.55
N ALA A 307 -11.76 -21.35 -6.61
CA ALA A 307 -12.07 -20.28 -7.56
C ALA A 307 -13.02 -19.19 -6.99
N ASP A 308 -13.62 -19.46 -5.83
CA ASP A 308 -14.48 -18.52 -5.10
C ASP A 308 -14.06 -18.58 -3.64
N LEU A 309 -13.28 -17.60 -3.22
CA LEU A 309 -12.76 -17.46 -1.86
C LEU A 309 -13.82 -16.73 -1.01
N ASP A 310 -14.44 -17.44 -0.05
CA ASP A 310 -15.22 -16.79 1.02
C ASP A 310 -14.30 -16.62 2.25
N PRO A 311 -13.92 -15.38 2.60
CA PRO A 311 -13.02 -15.10 3.73
C PRO A 311 -13.43 -15.78 5.03
N LEU A 312 -14.75 -15.92 5.24
CA LEU A 312 -15.33 -16.36 6.50
C LEU A 312 -15.43 -17.88 6.62
N ASP A 313 -14.95 -18.60 5.61
CA ASP A 313 -14.78 -20.05 5.68
C ASP A 313 -13.40 -20.44 6.28
N TYR A 314 -12.53 -19.45 6.50
CA TYR A 314 -11.18 -19.64 7.01
C TYR A 314 -11.03 -19.22 8.48
N GLU A 315 -10.12 -19.90 9.16
CA GLU A 315 -9.67 -19.48 10.48
C GLU A 315 -9.09 -18.08 10.41
N HIS A 316 -9.41 -17.26 11.41
CA HIS A 316 -9.01 -15.88 11.44
C HIS A 316 -8.67 -15.43 12.86
N THR A 317 -7.79 -14.44 12.93
CA THR A 317 -7.42 -13.78 14.17
C THR A 317 -7.50 -12.28 13.99
N SER A 318 -8.06 -11.60 14.99
CA SER A 318 -8.35 -10.18 14.94
C SER A 318 -7.35 -9.36 15.75
N LEU A 319 -7.07 -8.16 15.26
CA LEU A 319 -6.20 -7.16 15.87
C LEU A 319 -6.94 -5.83 15.91
N PHE A 320 -6.94 -5.20 17.08
CA PHE A 320 -7.49 -3.87 17.29
C PHE A 320 -6.36 -2.88 17.52
N ILE A 321 -6.31 -1.84 16.69
CA ILE A 321 -5.33 -0.76 16.75
C ILE A 321 -6.03 0.50 17.27
N GLN A 322 -5.52 1.08 18.35
CA GLN A 322 -6.00 2.34 18.90
C GLN A 322 -4.88 3.38 18.82
N ARG A 323 -5.13 4.51 18.14
CA ARG A 323 -4.19 5.63 18.02
C ARG A 323 -4.54 6.74 19.01
N TYR A 324 -3.51 7.26 19.66
CA TYR A 324 -3.62 8.40 20.57
C TYR A 324 -2.73 9.55 20.10
N GLU A 325 -3.00 10.76 20.59
CA GLU A 325 -2.23 11.97 20.23
C GLU A 325 -0.75 11.87 20.64
N SER A 326 -0.43 11.09 21.68
CA SER A 326 0.94 10.96 22.18
C SER A 326 1.18 9.62 22.88
N VAL A 327 2.47 9.31 23.07
CA VAL A 327 2.92 8.15 23.87
C VAL A 327 2.38 8.22 25.31
N ALA A 328 2.29 9.41 25.89
CA ALA A 328 1.75 9.59 27.24
C ALA A 328 0.24 9.32 27.29
N ALA A 329 -0.51 9.78 26.30
CA ALA A 329 -1.94 9.50 26.19
C ALA A 329 -2.21 7.99 26.04
N ALA A 330 -1.44 7.30 25.20
CA ALA A 330 -1.51 5.85 25.06
C ALA A 330 -1.18 5.12 26.38
N ALA A 331 -0.18 5.60 27.13
CA ALA A 331 0.16 5.03 28.44
C ALA A 331 -0.99 5.20 29.44
N THR A 332 -1.60 6.38 29.52
CA THR A 332 -2.79 6.64 30.35
C THR A 332 -3.97 5.74 29.95
N ALA A 333 -4.14 5.47 28.66
CA ALA A 333 -5.18 4.56 28.20
C ALA A 333 -4.93 3.12 28.68
N VAL A 334 -3.69 2.62 28.59
CA VAL A 334 -3.32 1.31 29.13
C VAL A 334 -3.54 1.23 30.64
N GLU A 335 -3.12 2.25 31.39
CA GLU A 335 -3.35 2.33 32.84
C GLU A 335 -4.86 2.27 33.16
N THR A 336 -5.67 3.03 32.42
CA THR A 336 -7.13 3.06 32.60
C THR A 336 -7.75 1.69 32.33
N LEU A 337 -7.36 1.03 31.24
CA LEU A 337 -7.85 -0.31 30.91
C LEU A 337 -7.51 -1.31 32.02
N LEU A 338 -6.27 -1.32 32.51
CA LEU A 338 -5.82 -2.23 33.57
C LEU A 338 -6.48 -1.95 34.93
N ASP A 339 -6.85 -0.69 35.19
CA ASP A 339 -7.48 -0.30 36.44
C ASP A 339 -9.00 -0.56 36.46
N THR A 340 -9.65 -0.62 35.28
CA THR A 340 -11.12 -0.55 35.20
C THR A 340 -11.78 -1.65 34.38
N ALA A 341 -11.16 -2.09 33.29
CA ALA A 341 -11.84 -2.86 32.25
C ALA A 341 -11.28 -4.27 32.06
N VAL A 342 -9.97 -4.45 32.27
CA VAL A 342 -9.28 -5.72 32.05
C VAL A 342 -8.50 -6.15 33.28
N SER A 343 -8.35 -7.46 33.44
CA SER A 343 -7.44 -8.07 34.38
C SER A 343 -6.23 -8.65 33.65
N ARG A 344 -5.06 -8.64 34.29
CA ARG A 344 -3.79 -9.11 33.69
C ARG A 344 -3.31 -10.40 34.32
N GLU A 345 -2.89 -11.35 33.49
CA GLU A 345 -2.35 -12.65 33.92
C GLU A 345 -1.05 -13.00 33.19
N GLY A 346 0.03 -12.38 33.63
CA GLY A 346 1.36 -12.65 33.09
C GLY A 346 1.55 -12.08 31.68
N GLU A 347 2.52 -12.67 30.98
CA GLU A 347 2.98 -12.19 29.69
C GLU A 347 3.12 -13.37 28.72
N TYR A 348 3.11 -13.06 27.43
CA TYR A 348 3.31 -14.00 26.34
C TYR A 348 4.06 -13.30 25.21
N SER A 349 5.02 -13.98 24.59
CA SER A 349 5.82 -13.42 23.49
C SER A 349 5.38 -14.03 22.17
N PHE A 350 4.96 -13.17 21.24
CA PHE A 350 4.71 -13.50 19.84
C PHE A 350 5.07 -12.28 18.98
N GLY A 351 5.34 -12.52 17.69
CA GLY A 351 6.06 -11.55 16.88
C GLY A 351 7.43 -11.27 17.49
N ARG A 352 7.77 -9.99 17.64
CA ARG A 352 9.06 -9.57 18.22
C ARG A 352 8.96 -8.99 19.62
N GLU A 353 7.76 -8.90 20.17
CA GLU A 353 7.49 -8.18 21.40
C GLU A 353 6.86 -9.09 22.47
N THR A 354 6.89 -8.63 23.71
CA THR A 354 6.25 -9.30 24.84
C THR A 354 4.94 -8.58 25.17
N TRP A 355 3.85 -9.33 25.13
CA TRP A 355 2.49 -8.83 25.31
C TRP A 355 1.97 -9.19 26.69
N HIS A 356 1.12 -8.32 27.26
CA HIS A 356 0.38 -8.64 28.46
C HIS A 356 -0.80 -9.55 28.12
N ARG A 357 -0.91 -10.67 28.83
CA ARG A 357 -2.11 -11.49 28.79
C ARG A 357 -3.21 -10.79 29.58
N VAL A 358 -4.31 -10.43 28.92
CA VAL A 358 -5.43 -9.73 29.54
C VAL A 358 -6.75 -10.47 29.32
N TYR A 359 -7.61 -10.47 30.33
CA TYR A 359 -8.96 -11.01 30.21
C TYR A 359 -10.00 -10.02 30.73
N TYR A 360 -11.20 -10.10 30.18
CA TYR A 360 -12.29 -9.17 30.45
C TYR A 360 -13.63 -9.85 30.17
N HIS A 361 -14.73 -9.17 30.50
CA HIS A 361 -16.07 -9.66 30.21
C HIS A 361 -16.63 -8.99 28.95
N ALA A 362 -17.05 -9.80 27.98
CA ALA A 362 -17.76 -9.35 26.78
C ALA A 362 -18.97 -10.28 26.55
N ASP A 363 -20.11 -9.70 26.17
CA ASP A 363 -21.40 -10.40 25.95
C ASP A 363 -21.83 -11.43 27.03
N GLY A 364 -21.36 -11.26 28.27
CA GLY A 364 -21.69 -12.15 29.39
C GLY A 364 -20.70 -13.29 29.63
N ASP A 365 -19.70 -13.45 28.76
CA ASP A 365 -18.64 -14.46 28.88
C ASP A 365 -17.28 -13.81 29.17
N VAL A 366 -16.27 -14.65 29.43
CA VAL A 366 -14.88 -14.21 29.66
C VAL A 366 -14.13 -14.30 28.34
N VAL A 367 -13.56 -13.18 27.91
CA VAL A 367 -12.72 -13.10 26.72
C VAL A 367 -11.27 -12.92 27.13
N TYR A 368 -10.39 -13.71 26.54
CA TYR A 368 -8.95 -13.67 26.71
C TYR A 368 -8.30 -13.01 25.48
N ALA A 369 -7.33 -12.12 25.69
CA ALA A 369 -6.64 -11.39 24.63
C ALA A 369 -5.20 -11.04 25.03
N PHE A 370 -4.48 -10.38 24.12
CA PHE A 370 -3.13 -9.86 24.35
C PHE A 370 -3.10 -8.35 24.16
N LEU A 371 -2.50 -7.61 25.09
CA LEU A 371 -2.42 -6.16 25.06
C LEU A 371 -0.97 -5.68 25.08
N ILE A 372 -0.65 -4.69 24.24
CA ILE A 372 0.66 -4.02 24.25
C ILE A 372 0.53 -2.53 23.91
N GLN A 373 1.41 -1.70 24.47
CA GLN A 373 1.61 -0.33 24.03
C GLN A 373 2.76 -0.27 23.03
N ALA A 374 2.55 0.33 21.87
CA ALA A 374 3.58 0.59 20.87
C ALA A 374 3.63 2.09 20.58
N GLY A 375 4.46 2.83 21.33
CA GLY A 375 4.52 4.29 21.24
C GLY A 375 3.15 4.96 21.50
N PRO A 376 2.60 5.73 20.55
CA PRO A 376 1.27 6.35 20.67
C PRO A 376 0.11 5.38 20.37
N PHE A 377 0.40 4.09 20.13
CA PHE A 377 -0.61 3.07 19.85
C PHE A 377 -0.82 2.14 21.03
N VAL A 378 -2.06 1.67 21.18
CA VAL A 378 -2.42 0.52 22.02
C VAL A 378 -2.99 -0.55 21.10
N LEU A 379 -2.42 -1.74 21.14
CA LEU A 379 -2.84 -2.87 20.32
C LEU A 379 -3.47 -3.94 21.22
N VAL A 380 -4.58 -4.51 20.75
CA VAL A 380 -5.20 -5.69 21.38
C VAL A 380 -5.36 -6.78 20.33
N ALA A 381 -4.80 -7.96 20.58
CA ALA A 381 -4.76 -9.07 19.63
C ALA A 381 -5.50 -10.29 20.15
N ALA A 382 -6.07 -11.04 19.21
CA ALA A 382 -6.65 -12.37 19.38
C ALA A 382 -7.67 -12.48 20.55
N PRO A 383 -8.75 -11.67 20.55
CA PRO A 383 -9.85 -11.89 21.49
C PRO A 383 -10.46 -13.27 21.22
N SER A 384 -10.69 -14.06 22.28
CA SER A 384 -11.41 -15.33 22.19
C SER A 384 -11.86 -15.80 23.57
N GLU A 385 -13.01 -16.47 23.62
CA GLU A 385 -13.56 -17.11 24.82
C GLU A 385 -12.76 -18.35 25.27
N VAL A 386 -11.89 -18.86 24.40
CA VAL A 386 -11.00 -19.98 24.71
C VAL A 386 -9.79 -19.45 25.49
N ALA A 387 -9.55 -20.03 26.66
CA ALA A 387 -8.41 -19.68 27.52
C ALA A 387 -7.07 -19.93 26.81
N TRP A 388 -6.04 -19.14 27.13
CA TRP A 388 -4.74 -19.20 26.45
C TRP A 388 -4.11 -20.59 26.45
N GLU A 389 -4.28 -21.35 27.53
CA GLU A 389 -3.73 -22.69 27.73
C GLU A 389 -4.35 -23.74 26.79
N GLU A 390 -5.51 -23.45 26.22
CA GLU A 390 -6.27 -24.36 25.35
C GLU A 390 -6.18 -23.97 23.87
N ARG A 391 -5.55 -22.83 23.55
CA ARG A 391 -5.38 -22.38 22.17
C ARG A 391 -4.24 -23.13 21.48
N LEU A 392 -4.54 -23.74 20.34
CA LEU A 392 -3.57 -24.32 19.41
C LEU A 392 -3.47 -23.41 18.19
N ASP A 393 -2.25 -23.19 17.69
CA ASP A 393 -1.95 -22.57 16.40
C ASP A 393 -2.64 -21.20 16.13
N TRP A 394 -3.07 -20.51 17.18
CA TRP A 394 -3.84 -19.26 17.09
C TRP A 394 -3.04 -18.08 16.51
N THR A 395 -1.71 -18.20 16.50
CA THR A 395 -0.80 -17.21 15.93
C THR A 395 -0.69 -17.31 14.42
N ASP A 396 -1.03 -18.45 13.81
CA ASP A 396 -0.81 -18.70 12.38
C ASP A 396 -1.47 -17.64 11.48
N PRO A 397 -2.71 -17.16 11.74
CA PRO A 397 -3.26 -16.06 10.96
C PRO A 397 -2.50 -14.75 11.19
N LEU A 398 -1.96 -14.52 12.39
CA LEU A 398 -1.22 -13.28 12.71
C LEU A 398 0.20 -13.29 12.15
N ASP A 399 0.87 -14.43 12.00
CA ASP A 399 2.28 -14.52 11.55
C ASP A 399 2.53 -13.79 10.22
N ARG A 400 1.49 -13.62 9.41
CA ARG A 400 1.52 -12.83 8.17
C ARG A 400 1.53 -11.32 8.37
N LEU A 401 1.29 -10.79 9.57
CA LEU A 401 1.21 -9.35 9.83
C LEU A 401 2.57 -8.73 10.12
N TRP A 402 2.68 -7.41 9.99
CA TRP A 402 3.89 -6.63 10.28
C TRP A 402 4.49 -6.79 11.71
N LEU A 403 3.85 -7.53 12.63
CA LEU A 403 4.33 -7.71 14.00
C LEU A 403 5.66 -8.50 14.08
N TRP A 404 6.09 -9.13 12.97
CA TRP A 404 7.32 -9.94 12.87
C TRP A 404 8.48 -9.24 12.10
N ARG A 405 8.23 -8.08 11.47
CA ARG A 405 9.17 -7.35 10.58
C ARG A 405 10.53 -7.01 11.17
N ARG A 406 11.57 -7.12 10.32
CA ARG A 406 13.03 -6.98 10.57
C ARG A 406 13.55 -5.55 10.74
#